data_AF-A0A9D7YT73-F1
#
_entry.id   AF-A0A9D7YT73-F1
#
_cell.length_a   1.000
_cell.length_b   1.000
_cell.length_c   1.000
_cell.angle_alpha   90.00
_cell.angle_beta   90.00
_cell.angle_gamma   90.00
#
_symmetry.space_group_name_H-M   'P 1'
#
loop_
_entity.id
_entity.type
_entity.pdbx_description
1 polymer ?
#
loop_
_entity_poly.entity_id
_entity_poly.type
_entity_poly.pdbx_seq_one_letter_code
_entity_poly.pdbx_strand_id
1 'polypeptide(L)'
;MRFLSYALILGAVTMSCAASVQADLSASPFGVVETSADDATRLEMPKLEFAETPEDAKNYDKYYFFRRDETDFATAYADISECDGYARGLVSSYQYQDPPYPYAGTLAGAAGGMIANAMMAAIFVPGEKRRMRRVNMRQCMGFKGYERLGLSKDLWEAFNFEEGTGVEEEESRTRALKLQALVASTAPATEKVLPR
;
A
#
# COMPACT_ATOMS: atom_id res chain seq x y z
N MET A 1 -37.08 44.75 -65.96
CA MET A 1 -37.82 43.85 -65.06
C MET A 1 -37.25 42.44 -65.20
N ARG A 2 -36.57 41.95 -64.16
CA ARG A 2 -36.36 40.52 -63.83
C ARG A 2 -35.50 40.47 -62.56
N PHE A 3 -36.17 40.26 -61.42
CA PHE A 3 -35.54 39.99 -60.13
C PHE A 3 -35.05 38.54 -60.14
N LEU A 4 -33.77 38.30 -59.86
CA LEU A 4 -33.25 36.97 -59.53
C LEU A 4 -33.01 36.93 -58.01
N SER A 5 -33.88 36.20 -57.32
CA SER A 5 -33.77 35.90 -55.89
C SER A 5 -32.68 34.86 -55.67
N TYR A 6 -31.61 35.20 -54.94
CA TYR A 6 -30.67 34.24 -54.39
C TYR A 6 -31.16 33.82 -53.00
N ALA A 7 -31.58 32.56 -52.87
CA ALA A 7 -31.89 31.95 -51.58
C ALA A 7 -30.59 31.52 -50.88
N LEU A 8 -30.39 32.03 -49.68
CA LEU A 8 -29.24 31.75 -48.81
C LEU A 8 -29.64 30.61 -47.88
N ILE A 9 -29.08 29.41 -48.08
CA ILE A 9 -29.30 28.26 -47.20
C ILE A 9 -28.30 28.35 -46.05
N LEU A 10 -28.76 28.72 -44.85
CA LEU A 10 -28.02 28.56 -43.60
C LEU A 10 -28.00 27.08 -43.23
N GLY A 11 -26.85 26.42 -43.38
CA GLY A 11 -26.59 25.12 -42.77
C GLY A 11 -26.27 25.28 -41.29
N ALA A 12 -27.17 24.84 -40.41
CA ALA A 12 -26.93 24.74 -38.98
C ALA A 12 -26.00 23.56 -38.69
N VAL A 13 -24.75 23.84 -38.32
CA VAL A 13 -23.83 22.83 -37.78
C VAL A 13 -24.19 22.62 -36.32
N THR A 14 -24.97 21.57 -36.03
CA THR A 14 -25.14 21.09 -34.66
C THR A 14 -23.85 20.43 -34.21
N MET A 15 -23.07 21.16 -33.43
CA MET A 15 -21.87 20.66 -32.77
C MET A 15 -22.32 19.67 -31.68
N SER A 16 -22.39 18.38 -32.04
CA SER A 16 -22.59 17.29 -31.08
C SER A 16 -21.42 17.29 -30.09
N CYS A 17 -21.72 17.68 -28.86
CA CYS A 17 -20.82 17.53 -27.72
C CYS A 17 -20.57 16.03 -27.51
N ALA A 18 -19.40 15.53 -27.92
CA ALA A 18 -18.94 14.21 -27.52
C ALA A 18 -18.65 14.28 -26.02
N ALA A 19 -19.52 13.67 -25.21
CA ALA A 19 -19.22 13.43 -23.81
C ALA A 19 -17.98 12.52 -23.73
N SER A 20 -16.84 13.11 -23.41
CA SER A 20 -15.63 12.37 -23.07
C SER A 20 -15.89 11.59 -21.79
N VAL A 21 -15.95 10.26 -21.89
CA VAL A 21 -15.80 9.36 -20.75
C VAL A 21 -14.37 9.58 -20.24
N GLN A 22 -14.23 10.43 -19.23
CA GLN A 22 -13.01 10.50 -18.43
C GLN A 22 -13.00 9.23 -17.58
N ALA A 23 -12.37 8.17 -18.09
CA ALA A 23 -11.87 7.14 -17.22
C ALA A 23 -10.90 7.85 -16.26
N ASP A 24 -11.25 7.85 -14.98
CA ASP A 24 -10.44 8.43 -13.92
C ASP A 24 -9.14 7.64 -13.86
N LEU A 25 -8.09 8.11 -14.53
CA LEU A 25 -6.78 7.44 -14.62
C LEU A 25 -6.10 7.33 -13.23
N SER A 26 -6.72 7.88 -12.19
CA SER A 26 -6.32 7.78 -10.79
C SER A 26 -7.08 6.71 -10.00
N ALA A 27 -8.01 5.96 -10.61
CA ALA A 27 -8.70 4.88 -9.92
C ALA A 27 -7.72 3.76 -9.54
N SER A 28 -7.69 3.39 -8.26
CA SER A 28 -6.86 2.29 -7.74
C SER A 28 -7.10 1.00 -8.52
N PRO A 29 -6.04 0.29 -8.96
CA PRO A 29 -6.19 -0.97 -9.71
C PRO A 29 -6.69 -2.13 -8.84
N PHE A 30 -6.80 -1.93 -7.52
CA PHE A 30 -7.23 -2.95 -6.55
C PHE A 30 -8.74 -2.90 -6.24
N GLY A 31 -9.49 -2.02 -6.91
CA GLY A 31 -10.93 -1.85 -6.72
C GLY A 31 -11.28 -0.82 -5.63
N VAL A 32 -12.58 -0.54 -5.51
CA VAL A 32 -13.09 0.38 -4.50
C VAL A 32 -13.13 -0.35 -3.16
N VAL A 33 -12.58 0.30 -2.14
CA VAL A 33 -12.65 -0.18 -0.77
C VAL A 33 -13.90 0.39 -0.13
N GLU A 34 -14.90 -0.46 0.12
CA GLU A 34 -16.15 -0.07 0.78
C GLU A 34 -15.88 0.29 2.25
N THR A 35 -16.21 1.53 2.63
CA THR A 35 -16.21 1.99 4.02
C THR A 35 -17.57 2.53 4.39
N SER A 36 -18.13 2.09 5.51
CA SER A 36 -19.28 2.79 6.11
C SER A 36 -18.78 3.97 6.95
N ALA A 37 -19.56 5.06 7.01
CA ALA A 37 -19.24 6.20 7.88
C ALA A 37 -19.12 5.82 9.37
N ASP A 38 -19.76 4.71 9.77
CA ASP A 38 -19.73 4.18 11.13
C ASP A 38 -18.49 3.29 11.41
N ASP A 39 -17.68 2.97 10.40
CA ASP A 39 -16.54 2.07 10.60
C ASP A 39 -15.50 2.70 11.52
N ALA A 40 -15.26 4.01 11.39
CA ALA A 40 -14.33 4.74 12.24
C ALA A 40 -14.80 4.78 13.70
N THR A 41 -16.10 4.95 13.94
CA THR A 41 -16.66 5.13 15.29
C THR A 41 -16.73 3.83 16.09
N ARG A 42 -16.68 2.67 15.41
CA ARG A 42 -16.62 1.34 16.03
C ARG A 42 -15.20 0.92 16.42
N LEU A 43 -14.19 1.63 15.93
CA LEU A 43 -12.78 1.33 16.21
C LEU A 43 -12.31 2.11 17.44
N GLU A 44 -11.56 1.44 18.30
CA GLU A 44 -10.88 2.08 19.42
C GLU A 44 -9.52 2.59 18.95
N MET A 45 -9.24 3.87 19.22
CA MET A 45 -7.94 4.47 18.93
C MET A 45 -6.84 3.77 19.75
N PRO A 46 -5.81 3.17 19.12
CA PRO A 46 -4.69 2.61 19.87
C PRO A 46 -3.90 3.70 20.58
N LYS A 47 -3.25 3.33 21.69
CA LYS A 47 -2.37 4.23 22.44
C LYS A 47 -1.14 4.59 21.58
N LEU A 48 -0.83 5.89 21.47
CA LEU A 48 0.32 6.38 20.72
C LEU A 48 1.35 7.09 21.60
N GLU A 49 0.96 7.54 22.79
CA GLU A 49 1.82 8.28 23.70
C GLU A 49 2.77 7.34 24.45
N PHE A 50 4.06 7.64 24.38
CA PHE A 50 5.10 6.95 25.13
C PHE A 50 6.26 7.88 25.44
N ALA A 51 7.07 7.50 26.43
CA ALA A 51 8.35 8.11 26.67
C ALA A 51 9.38 7.43 25.76
N GLU A 52 9.89 8.15 24.76
CA GLU A 52 10.89 7.64 23.83
C GLU A 52 12.17 7.23 24.57
N THR A 53 12.62 6.00 24.32
CA THR A 53 13.94 5.52 24.75
C THR A 53 14.96 5.63 23.61
N PRO A 54 16.27 5.65 23.90
CA PRO A 54 17.30 5.59 22.86
C PRO A 54 17.22 4.33 21.97
N GLU A 55 16.60 3.24 22.45
CA GLU A 55 16.41 2.01 21.69
C GLU A 55 15.27 2.18 20.66
N ASP A 56 14.20 2.90 21.01
CA ASP A 56 13.11 3.20 20.09
C ASP A 56 13.60 4.01 18.89
N ALA A 57 14.39 5.06 19.16
CA ALA A 57 14.94 5.94 18.13
C ALA A 57 15.75 5.20 17.05
N LYS A 58 16.46 4.14 17.44
CA LYS A 58 17.24 3.29 16.51
C LYS A 58 16.36 2.40 15.64
N ASN A 59 15.14 2.11 16.08
CA ASN A 59 14.22 1.19 15.41
C ASN A 59 13.10 1.90 14.64
N TYR A 60 13.15 3.22 14.50
CA TYR A 60 12.20 3.99 13.70
C TYR A 60 12.25 3.71 12.20
N ASP A 61 13.23 2.93 11.69
CA ASP A 61 13.16 2.40 10.32
C ASP A 61 12.10 1.28 10.16
N LYS A 62 11.67 0.68 11.29
CA LYS A 62 10.71 -0.42 11.40
C LYS A 62 9.41 0.01 12.06
N TYR A 63 9.51 0.69 13.21
CA TYR A 63 8.36 1.01 14.06
C TYR A 63 8.00 2.48 13.93
N TYR A 64 6.95 2.72 13.16
CA TYR A 64 6.42 4.04 12.87
C TYR A 64 4.96 3.91 12.43
N PHE A 65 4.22 5.00 12.49
CA PHE A 65 2.90 5.12 11.87
C PHE A 65 2.88 6.25 10.85
N PHE A 66 1.90 6.19 9.94
CA PHE A 66 1.66 7.23 8.96
C PHE A 66 0.65 8.23 9.51
N ARG A 67 0.79 9.50 9.13
CA ARG A 67 -0.14 10.58 9.50
C ARG A 67 -0.25 11.57 8.34
N ARG A 68 -1.45 12.07 8.05
CA ARG A 68 -1.63 13.21 7.13
C ARG A 68 -2.70 14.14 7.69
N ASP A 69 -2.37 15.44 7.75
CA ASP A 69 -3.32 16.46 8.17
C ASP A 69 -4.56 16.49 7.26
N GLU A 70 -5.69 16.93 7.81
CA GLU A 70 -6.96 17.13 7.09
C GLU A 70 -7.46 15.91 6.30
N THR A 71 -7.05 14.71 6.70
CA THR A 71 -7.43 13.47 6.04
C THR A 71 -8.49 12.75 6.83
N ASP A 72 -9.64 12.45 6.21
CA ASP A 72 -10.68 11.65 6.84
C ASP A 72 -10.34 10.15 6.84
N PHE A 73 -11.06 9.38 7.65
CA PHE A 73 -10.86 7.93 7.79
C PHE A 73 -11.04 7.16 6.48
N ALA A 74 -12.05 7.50 5.68
CA ALA A 74 -12.35 6.76 4.44
C ALA A 74 -11.24 6.95 3.41
N THR A 75 -10.78 8.19 3.25
CA THR A 75 -9.62 8.52 2.42
C THR A 75 -8.37 7.81 2.92
N ALA A 76 -8.08 7.86 4.23
CA ALA A 76 -6.92 7.17 4.80
C ALA A 76 -6.97 5.65 4.61
N TYR A 77 -8.15 5.05 4.73
CA TYR A 77 -8.32 3.62 4.56
C TYR A 77 -8.19 3.19 3.10
N ALA A 78 -8.72 3.97 2.15
CA ALA A 78 -8.50 3.74 0.73
C ALA A 78 -7.00 3.83 0.39
N ASP A 79 -6.31 4.87 0.88
CA ASP A 79 -4.88 5.09 0.66
C ASP A 79 -4.02 3.95 1.23
N ILE A 80 -4.25 3.55 2.48
CA ILE A 80 -3.51 2.46 3.14
C ILE A 80 -3.78 1.12 2.50
N SER A 81 -5.04 0.83 2.12
CA SER A 81 -5.40 -0.44 1.48
C SER A 81 -4.82 -0.54 0.08
N GLU A 82 -4.80 0.55 -0.69
CA GLU A 82 -4.13 0.60 -1.99
C GLU A 82 -2.61 0.37 -1.83
N CYS A 83 -1.98 1.05 -0.87
CA CYS A 83 -0.55 0.87 -0.61
C CYS A 83 -0.22 -0.55 -0.11
N ASP A 84 -1.08 -1.17 0.70
CA ASP A 84 -0.93 -2.58 1.09
C ASP A 84 -1.07 -3.51 -0.12
N GLY A 85 -2.02 -3.23 -1.03
CA GLY A 85 -2.17 -3.94 -2.30
C GLY A 85 -0.89 -3.90 -3.15
N TYR A 86 -0.27 -2.72 -3.32
CA TYR A 86 1.02 -2.60 -4.00
C TYR A 86 2.14 -3.32 -3.26
N ALA A 87 2.17 -3.22 -1.93
CA ALA A 87 3.19 -3.87 -1.12
C ALA A 87 3.13 -5.40 -1.20
N ARG A 88 1.91 -5.97 -1.29
CA ARG A 88 1.65 -7.41 -1.46
C ARG A 88 2.01 -7.92 -2.85
N GLY A 89 1.76 -7.12 -3.89
CA GLY A 89 2.04 -7.49 -5.28
C GLY A 89 3.52 -7.61 -5.62
N LEU A 90 4.40 -7.03 -4.79
CA LEU A 90 5.84 -7.01 -5.00
C LEU A 90 6.51 -8.16 -4.24
N VAL A 91 6.80 -9.25 -4.97
CA VAL A 91 7.45 -10.46 -4.44
C VAL A 91 8.96 -10.29 -4.27
N SER A 92 9.52 -11.06 -3.33
CA SER A 92 10.97 -11.15 -3.09
C SER A 92 11.75 -11.34 -4.39
N SER A 93 12.88 -10.63 -4.52
CA SER A 93 13.84 -10.79 -5.62
C SER A 93 14.63 -12.11 -5.55
N TYR A 94 14.32 -13.00 -4.61
CA TYR A 94 14.93 -14.32 -4.53
C TYR A 94 14.61 -15.12 -5.80
N GLN A 95 15.64 -15.31 -6.62
CA GLN A 95 15.56 -16.10 -7.84
C GLN A 95 15.97 -17.55 -7.56
N TYR A 96 15.29 -18.49 -8.20
CA TYR A 96 15.65 -19.90 -8.21
C TYR A 96 17.13 -20.05 -8.58
N GLN A 97 17.89 -20.76 -7.76
CA GLN A 97 19.29 -21.07 -8.03
C GLN A 97 19.35 -22.43 -8.73
N ASP A 98 19.89 -22.46 -9.95
CA ASP A 98 20.06 -23.71 -10.68
C ASP A 98 21.05 -24.64 -9.97
N PRO A 99 20.83 -25.97 -10.00
CA PRO A 99 21.76 -26.94 -9.43
C PRO A 99 23.13 -26.87 -10.15
N PRO A 100 24.25 -26.86 -9.40
CA PRO A 100 25.58 -26.74 -10.00
C PRO A 100 25.96 -27.96 -10.85
N TYR A 101 26.77 -27.74 -11.89
CA TYR A 101 27.38 -28.81 -12.69
C TYR A 101 28.27 -29.72 -11.81
N PRO A 102 28.23 -31.06 -11.97
CA PRO A 102 27.61 -31.86 -13.04
C PRO A 102 26.16 -32.30 -12.78
N TYR A 103 25.52 -31.82 -11.72
CA TYR A 103 24.17 -32.26 -11.35
C TYR A 103 23.08 -31.55 -12.15
N ALA A 104 23.41 -30.47 -12.86
CA ALA A 104 22.55 -29.78 -13.80
C ALA A 104 21.93 -30.76 -14.82
N GLY A 105 20.60 -30.80 -14.90
CA GLY A 105 19.85 -31.68 -15.83
C GLY A 105 19.66 -33.13 -15.35
N THR A 106 20.19 -33.52 -14.20
CA THR A 106 19.95 -34.85 -13.61
C THR A 106 18.71 -34.85 -12.71
N LEU A 107 18.01 -35.98 -12.58
CA LEU A 107 16.86 -36.11 -11.65
C LEU A 107 17.28 -35.85 -10.19
N ALA A 108 18.48 -36.30 -9.81
CA ALA A 108 19.06 -36.03 -8.50
C ALA A 108 19.36 -34.54 -8.28
N GLY A 109 19.88 -33.86 -9.30
CA GLY A 109 20.11 -32.41 -9.27
C GLY A 109 18.81 -31.60 -9.25
N ALA A 110 17.78 -32.03 -9.96
CA ALA A 110 16.45 -31.40 -9.91
C ALA A 110 15.82 -31.56 -8.51
N ALA A 111 15.81 -32.78 -7.96
CA ALA A 111 15.25 -33.04 -6.62
C ALA A 111 16.05 -32.31 -5.52
N GLY A 112 17.39 -32.41 -5.54
CA GLY A 112 18.25 -31.72 -4.60
C GLY A 112 18.17 -30.19 -4.73
N GLY A 113 18.10 -29.68 -5.97
CA GLY A 113 17.93 -28.25 -6.25
C GLY A 113 16.60 -27.70 -5.76
N MET A 114 15.49 -28.42 -5.91
CA MET A 114 14.20 -28.01 -5.34
C MET A 114 14.23 -27.97 -3.81
N ILE A 115 14.81 -28.99 -3.16
CA ILE A 115 14.90 -29.04 -1.69
C ILE A 115 15.79 -27.89 -1.17
N ALA A 116 16.96 -27.69 -1.80
CA ALA A 116 17.87 -26.62 -1.44
C ALA A 116 17.22 -25.24 -1.64
N ASN A 117 16.56 -25.00 -2.77
CA ASN A 117 15.83 -23.75 -3.02
C ASN A 117 14.67 -23.54 -2.05
N ALA A 118 13.92 -24.59 -1.71
CA ALA A 118 12.87 -24.50 -0.71
C ALA A 118 13.42 -24.15 0.68
N MET A 119 14.55 -24.74 1.07
CA MET A 119 15.22 -24.45 2.34
C MET A 119 15.78 -23.02 2.38
N MET A 120 16.43 -22.58 1.31
CA MET A 120 16.96 -21.22 1.18
C MET A 120 15.83 -20.18 1.11
N ALA A 121 14.76 -20.46 0.37
CA ALA A 121 13.58 -19.61 0.35
C ALA A 121 12.97 -19.49 1.75
N ALA A 122 12.85 -20.60 2.51
CA ALA A 122 12.34 -20.58 3.87
C ALA A 122 13.20 -19.73 4.84
N ILE A 123 14.52 -19.62 4.60
CA ILE A 123 15.43 -18.82 5.43
C ILE A 123 15.36 -17.33 5.05
N PHE A 124 15.51 -17.01 3.76
CA PHE A 124 15.76 -15.64 3.31
C PHE A 124 14.50 -14.87 2.91
N VAL A 125 13.49 -15.55 2.36
CA VAL A 125 12.28 -14.88 1.87
C VAL A 125 11.47 -14.23 3.00
N PRO A 126 11.32 -14.80 4.21
CA PRO A 126 10.56 -14.15 5.27
C PRO A 126 11.11 -12.78 5.67
N GLY A 127 12.43 -12.65 5.82
CA GLY A 127 13.05 -11.38 6.20
C GLY A 127 12.92 -10.33 5.09
N GLU A 128 13.13 -10.77 3.85
CA GLU A 128 13.04 -9.90 2.68
C GLU A 128 11.61 -9.42 2.41
N LYS A 129 10.60 -10.30 2.58
CA LYS A 129 9.18 -9.90 2.47
C LYS A 129 8.82 -8.80 3.46
N ARG A 130 9.20 -8.94 4.74
CA ARG A 130 9.00 -7.88 5.76
C ARG A 130 9.64 -6.57 5.34
N ARG A 131 10.89 -6.63 4.87
CA ARG A 131 11.67 -5.46 4.44
C ARG A 131 11.01 -4.78 3.24
N MET A 132 10.64 -5.55 2.22
CA MET A 132 10.00 -5.04 1.00
C MET A 132 8.64 -4.41 1.31
N ARG A 133 7.80 -5.05 2.13
CA ARG A 133 6.53 -4.46 2.57
C ARG A 133 6.75 -3.09 3.21
N ARG A 134 7.68 -2.99 4.18
CA ARG A 134 7.98 -1.70 4.84
C ARG A 134 8.45 -0.63 3.86
N VAL A 135 9.36 -0.96 2.94
CA VAL A 135 9.88 -0.02 1.92
C VAL A 135 8.75 0.45 1.00
N ASN A 136 7.94 -0.48 0.49
CA ASN A 136 6.86 -0.18 -0.44
C ASN A 136 5.77 0.67 0.23
N MET A 137 5.38 0.33 1.47
CA MET A 137 4.46 1.14 2.24
C MET A 137 4.99 2.56 2.46
N ARG A 138 6.28 2.73 2.80
CA ARG A 138 6.88 4.07 2.95
C ARG A 138 6.83 4.87 1.66
N GLN A 139 7.20 4.24 0.55
CA GLN A 139 7.24 4.93 -0.75
C GLN A 139 5.83 5.35 -1.19
N CYS A 140 4.86 4.44 -1.10
CA CYS A 140 3.49 4.69 -1.54
C CYS A 140 2.80 5.72 -0.65
N MET A 141 2.86 5.57 0.67
CA MET A 141 2.26 6.52 1.61
C MET A 141 2.97 7.88 1.57
N GLY A 142 4.30 7.88 1.44
CA GLY A 142 5.08 9.11 1.29
C GLY A 142 4.74 9.87 0.00
N PHE A 143 4.52 9.17 -1.11
CA PHE A 143 4.02 9.76 -2.35
C PHE A 143 2.63 10.39 -2.19
N LYS A 144 1.75 9.72 -1.43
CA LYS A 144 0.42 10.24 -1.05
C LYS A 144 0.47 11.38 -0.02
N GLY A 145 1.66 11.81 0.40
CA GLY A 145 1.83 12.96 1.29
C GLY A 145 1.72 12.65 2.78
N TYR A 146 1.73 11.38 3.18
CA TYR A 146 1.76 11.02 4.59
C TYR A 146 3.15 11.22 5.18
N GLU A 147 3.17 11.79 6.37
CA GLU A 147 4.32 11.87 7.25
C GLU A 147 4.51 10.56 7.99
N ARG A 148 5.73 10.34 8.48
CA ARG A 148 6.10 9.13 9.21
C ARG A 148 6.56 9.51 10.60
N LEU A 149 5.91 8.96 11.62
CA LEU A 149 6.16 9.29 13.02
C LEU A 149 6.63 8.03 13.76
N GLY A 150 7.72 8.15 14.52
CA GLY A 150 8.30 7.04 15.26
C GLY A 150 7.38 6.55 16.39
N LEU A 151 7.36 5.24 16.62
CA LEU A 151 6.57 4.63 17.68
C LEU A 151 7.38 3.50 18.34
N SER A 152 7.13 3.24 19.63
CA SER A 152 7.71 2.04 20.26
C SER A 152 7.15 0.78 19.62
N LYS A 153 7.96 -0.28 19.63
CA LYS A 153 7.57 -1.58 19.07
C LYS A 153 6.25 -2.08 19.67
N ASP A 154 6.13 -2.04 20.99
CA ASP A 154 4.98 -2.60 21.71
C ASP A 154 3.67 -1.89 21.34
N LEU A 155 3.70 -0.58 21.14
CA LEU A 155 2.52 0.17 20.69
C LEU A 155 2.24 -0.05 19.20
N TRP A 156 3.29 -0.19 18.39
CA TRP A 156 3.15 -0.46 16.96
C TRP A 156 2.47 -1.81 16.69
N GLU A 157 2.84 -2.85 17.43
CA GLU A 157 2.27 -4.21 17.30
C GLU A 157 0.78 -4.29 17.69
N ALA A 158 0.24 -3.30 18.41
CA ALA A 158 -1.17 -3.27 18.78
C ALA A 158 -2.12 -3.06 17.59
N PHE A 159 -1.63 -2.48 16.48
CA PHE A 159 -2.46 -2.15 15.31
C PHE A 159 -1.76 -2.39 13.96
N ASN A 160 -0.56 -2.94 13.95
CA ASN A 160 0.16 -3.32 12.75
C ASN A 160 0.45 -4.82 12.74
N PHE A 161 0.89 -5.31 11.59
CA PHE A 161 1.28 -6.70 11.37
C PHE A 161 2.57 -6.77 10.54
N GLU A 162 3.28 -7.89 10.66
CA GLU A 162 4.44 -8.21 9.81
C GLU A 162 4.16 -9.43 8.96
N GLU A 163 4.38 -9.32 7.64
CA GLU A 163 4.33 -10.47 6.74
C GLU A 163 5.68 -11.18 6.71
N GLY A 164 5.75 -12.49 6.93
CA GLY A 164 7.04 -13.18 6.84
C GLY A 164 6.99 -14.69 6.69
N THR A 165 6.39 -15.39 7.63
CA THR A 165 6.38 -16.88 7.63
C THR A 165 5.02 -17.48 7.23
N GLY A 166 4.02 -16.63 7.04
CA GLY A 166 2.67 -17.00 6.62
C GLY A 166 1.96 -15.83 5.96
N VAL A 167 0.79 -16.10 5.37
CA VAL A 167 -0.13 -15.06 4.88
C VAL A 167 -0.92 -14.57 6.09
N GLU A 168 -0.88 -13.26 6.36
CA GLU A 168 -1.79 -12.66 7.36
C GLU A 168 -3.24 -12.93 6.94
N GLU A 169 -4.05 -13.42 7.86
CA GLU A 169 -5.47 -13.69 7.61
C GLU A 169 -6.16 -12.40 7.14
N GLU A 170 -6.99 -12.48 6.09
CA GLU A 170 -7.57 -11.28 5.46
C GLU A 170 -8.44 -10.48 6.46
N GLU A 171 -9.11 -11.12 7.41
CA GLU A 171 -9.89 -10.41 8.44
C GLU A 171 -8.97 -9.63 9.40
N SER A 172 -7.91 -10.28 9.90
CA SER A 172 -6.90 -9.64 10.77
C SER A 172 -6.21 -8.48 10.06
N ARG A 173 -5.81 -8.67 8.80
CA ARG A 173 -5.25 -7.64 7.94
C ARG A 173 -6.22 -6.47 7.79
N THR A 174 -7.45 -6.74 7.38
CA THR A 174 -8.48 -5.72 7.18
C THR A 174 -8.68 -4.89 8.44
N ARG A 175 -8.77 -5.55 9.60
CA ARG A 175 -8.86 -4.86 10.90
C ARG A 175 -7.64 -3.98 11.17
N ALA A 176 -6.43 -4.49 10.95
CA ALA A 176 -5.20 -3.72 11.15
C ALA A 176 -5.10 -2.52 10.20
N LEU A 177 -5.47 -2.67 8.93
CA LEU A 177 -5.50 -1.58 7.95
C LEU A 177 -6.51 -0.49 8.36
N LYS A 178 -7.69 -0.88 8.89
CA LYS A 178 -8.66 0.07 9.45
C LYS A 178 -8.10 0.83 10.65
N LEU A 179 -7.42 0.16 11.59
CA LEU A 179 -6.79 0.84 12.72
C LEU A 179 -5.65 1.77 12.27
N GLN A 180 -4.84 1.36 11.30
CA GLN A 180 -3.82 2.22 10.69
C GLN A 180 -4.44 3.45 10.02
N ALA A 181 -5.59 3.32 9.37
CA ALA A 181 -6.32 4.42 8.78
C ALA A 181 -6.90 5.38 9.83
N LEU A 182 -7.43 4.84 10.93
CA LEU A 182 -7.86 5.64 12.07
C LEU A 182 -6.68 6.46 12.61
N VAL A 183 -5.56 5.81 12.91
CA VAL A 183 -4.33 6.50 13.36
C VAL A 183 -3.88 7.55 12.34
N ALA A 184 -3.86 7.22 11.05
CA ALA A 184 -3.36 8.12 10.02
C ALA A 184 -4.22 9.36 9.79
N SER A 185 -5.52 9.27 10.06
CA SER A 185 -6.50 10.34 9.90
C SER A 185 -6.66 11.21 11.16
N THR A 186 -6.38 10.67 12.35
CA THR A 186 -6.73 11.34 13.61
C THR A 186 -5.60 11.48 14.63
N ALA A 187 -4.43 10.87 14.40
CA ALA A 187 -3.29 11.03 15.29
C ALA A 187 -2.80 12.49 15.34
N PRO A 188 -2.36 12.98 16.51
CA PRO A 188 -1.94 14.36 16.67
C PRO A 188 -0.64 14.70 15.92
N ALA A 189 -0.55 15.98 15.55
CA ALA A 189 0.69 16.78 15.49
C ALA A 189 1.85 16.22 16.30
N THR A 190 2.98 15.83 15.70
CA THR A 190 4.25 15.75 16.45
C THR A 190 5.36 16.47 15.70
N GLU A 191 6.28 17.10 16.45
CA GLU A 191 7.41 17.84 15.87
C GLU A 191 8.47 16.91 15.25
N LYS A 192 8.42 15.60 15.53
CA LYS A 192 9.44 14.63 15.15
C LYS A 192 9.01 13.78 13.95
N VAL A 193 8.95 14.43 12.80
CA VAL A 193 8.71 13.75 11.52
C VAL A 193 10.00 13.05 11.06
N LEU A 194 9.89 11.77 10.77
CA LEU A 194 10.99 10.96 10.25
C LEU A 194 11.27 11.31 8.78
N PRO A 195 12.53 11.24 8.33
CA PRO A 195 12.86 11.49 6.93
C PRO A 195 12.15 10.48 6.02
N ARG A 196 11.82 10.94 4.81
CA ARG A 196 11.22 10.14 3.75
C ARG A 196 12.22 9.13 3.20
#